data_AF-A0A0N9U8W8-F1
#
_entry.id   AF-A0A0N9U8W8-F1
#
_cell.length_a   1.000
_cell.length_b   1.000
_cell.length_c   1.000
_cell.angle_alpha   90.00
_cell.angle_beta   90.00
_cell.angle_gamma   90.00
#
_symmetry.space_group_name_H-M   'P 1'
#
loop_
_entity.id
_entity.type
_entity.pdbx_description
1 polymer ?
#
loop_
_entity_poly.entity_id
_entity_poly.type
_entity_poly.pdbx_seq_one_letter_code
_entity_poly.pdbx_strand_id
1 'polypeptide(L)' 'MKKLTALAIKAALANPGTYQDGDGLFLKVDKRGGAYWLLRLQRDGKRQDIGLGSARLLPLV' A
#
# COMPACT_ATOMS: atom_id res chain seq x y z
N MET A 1 12.19 -9.26 2.67
CA MET A 1 10.79 -8.78 2.55
C MET A 1 10.28 -9.15 1.16
N LYS A 2 9.02 -9.56 1.02
CA LYS A 2 8.44 -9.93 -0.27
C LYS A 2 7.83 -8.68 -0.90
N LYS A 3 8.29 -8.28 -2.09
CA LYS A 3 7.66 -7.20 -2.86
C LYS A 3 6.30 -7.67 -3.38
N LEU A 4 5.33 -6.77 -3.46
CA LEU A 4 4.04 -7.04 -4.07
C LEU A 4 4.23 -7.22 -5.57
N THR A 5 3.35 -8.03 -6.14
CA THR A 5 3.20 -8.19 -7.59
C THR A 5 1.80 -7.74 -7.98
N ALA A 6 1.58 -7.43 -9.26
CA ALA A 6 0.24 -7.08 -9.74
C ALA A 6 -0.82 -8.14 -9.39
N LEU A 7 -0.44 -9.43 -9.39
CA LEU A 7 -1.33 -10.52 -8.98
C LEU A 7 -1.65 -10.48 -7.47
N ALA A 8 -0.64 -10.25 -6.63
CA ALA A 8 -0.83 -10.12 -5.19
C ALA A 8 -1.74 -8.93 -4.84
N ILE A 9 -1.60 -7.81 -5.56
CA ILE A 9 -2.47 -6.64 -5.39
C ILE A 9 -3.92 -7.00 -5.72
N LYS A 10 -4.18 -7.69 -6.84
CA LYS A 10 -5.54 -8.13 -7.22
C LYS A 10 -6.15 -9.04 -6.15
N ALA A 11 -5.38 -10.00 -5.63
CA ALA A 11 -5.84 -10.88 -4.56
C ALA A 11 -6.09 -10.14 -3.24
N ALA A 12 -5.30 -9.09 -2.96
CA ALA A 12 -5.45 -8.25 -1.78
C ALA A 12 -6.74 -7.42 -1.79
N LEU A 13 -7.30 -7.08 -2.96
CA LEU A 13 -8.56 -6.31 -3.04
C LEU A 13 -9.75 -7.03 -2.37
N ALA A 14 -9.72 -8.36 -2.30
CA ALA A 14 -10.73 -9.16 -1.62
C ALA A 14 -10.49 -9.31 -0.10
N ASN A 15 -9.31 -8.91 0.39
CA ASN A 15 -8.86 -9.12 1.75
C ASN A 15 -8.43 -7.78 2.37
N PRO A 16 -9.32 -7.07 3.09
CA PRO A 16 -8.99 -5.79 3.69
C PRO A 16 -7.77 -5.90 4.61
N GLY A 17 -6.83 -4.95 4.50
CA GLY A 17 -5.55 -5.07 5.19
C GLY A 17 -4.51 -4.04 4.79
N THR A 18 -3.32 -4.17 5.35
CA THR A 18 -2.14 -3.36 4.98
C THR A 18 -1.03 -4.30 4.56
N TYR A 19 -0.54 -4.12 3.35
CA TYR A 19 0.41 -5.00 2.68
C TYR A 19 1.68 -4.23 2.39
N GLN A 20 2.83 -4.73 2.82
CA GLN A 20 4.11 -4.07 2.61
C GLN A 20 4.69 -4.43 1.24
N ASP A 21 5.15 -3.42 0.50
CA ASP A 21 5.85 -3.60 -0.78
C ASP A 21 7.38 -3.49 -0.65
N GLY A 22 7.86 -2.85 0.42
CA GLY A 22 9.29 -2.61 0.68
C GLY A 22 9.59 -1.12 0.79
N ASP A 23 10.75 -0.74 1.31
CA ASP A 23 11.23 0.66 1.37
C ASP A 23 10.22 1.66 1.97
N GLY A 24 9.40 1.19 2.92
CA GLY A 24 8.35 1.99 3.53
C GLY A 24 7.07 2.14 2.70
N LEU A 25 6.98 1.56 1.50
CA LEU A 25 5.77 1.54 0.68
C LEU A 25 4.80 0.45 1.16
N PHE A 26 3.53 0.83 1.32
CA PHE A 26 2.45 -0.05 1.73
C PHE A 26 1.21 0.16 0.86
N LEU A 27 0.55 -0.93 0.49
CA LEU A 27 -0.80 -0.93 -0.05
C LEU A 27 -1.79 -1.08 1.11
N LYS A 28 -2.71 -0.15 1.25
CA LYS A 28 -3.84 -0.26 2.18
C LYS A 28 -5.12 -0.56 1.41
N VAL A 29 -5.80 -1.63 1.81
CA VAL A 29 -7.08 -2.08 1.25
C VAL A 29 -8.17 -1.92 2.30
N ASP A 30 -9.23 -1.19 1.96
CA ASP A 30 -10.38 -0.99 2.83
C ASP A 30 -11.40 -2.13 2.74
N LYS A 31 -12.42 -2.10 3.61
CA LYS A 31 -13.46 -3.14 3.69
C LYS A 31 -14.34 -3.25 2.44
N ARG A 32 -14.32 -2.24 1.56
CA ARG A 32 -15.09 -2.17 0.31
C ARG A 32 -14.22 -2.54 -0.90
N GLY A 33 -12.96 -2.93 -0.69
CA GLY A 33 -12.01 -3.25 -1.75
C GLY A 33 -11.34 -2.04 -2.40
N GLY A 34 -11.54 -0.84 -1.84
CA GLY A 34 -10.78 0.34 -2.22
C GLY A 34 -9.33 0.20 -1.78
N ALA A 35 -8.38 0.53 -2.67
CA ALA A 35 -6.96 0.37 -2.40
C ALA A 35 -6.16 1.63 -2.72
N TYR A 36 -5.23 1.98 -1.83
CA TYR A 36 -4.39 3.17 -1.94
C TYR A 36 -2.99 2.94 -1.38
N TRP A 37 -2.02 3.66 -1.93
CA TRP A 37 -0.62 3.59 -1.53
C TRP A 37 -0.33 4.54 -0.38
N LEU A 38 0.50 4.07 0.55
CA LEU A 38 1.04 4.81 1.68
C LEU A 38 2.56 4.70 1.66
N LEU A 39 3.24 5.84 1.80
CA LEU A 39 4.66 5.88 2.18
C LEU A 39 4.76 6.11 3.67
N ARG A 40 5.29 5.11 4.39
CA ARG A 40 5.59 5.20 5.81
C ARG A 40 7.05 5.61 5.98
N LEU A 41 7.26 6.76 6.61
CA LEU A 41 8.58 7.29 6.90
C LEU A 41 8.65 7.83 8.32
N GLN A 42 9.87 8.11 8.79
CA GLN A 42 10.11 8.81 10.03
C GLN A 42 10.66 10.20 9.71
N ARG A 43 10.02 11.23 10.26
CA ARG A 43 10.46 12.62 10.17
C ARG A 43 10.48 13.20 11.58
N ASP A 44 11.60 13.81 11.97
CA ASP A 44 11.79 14.40 13.29
C ASP A 44 11.49 13.41 14.43
N GLY A 45 11.96 12.17 14.29
CA GLY A 45 11.72 11.09 15.26
C GLY A 45 10.29 10.52 15.24
N LYS A 46 9.36 11.11 14.50
CA LYS A 46 7.94 10.71 14.47
C LYS A 46 7.62 9.93 13.20
N ARG A 47 6.93 8.81 13.37
CA ARG A 47 6.41 8.01 12.24
C ARG A 47 5.23 8.72 11.59
N GLN A 48 5.24 8.81 10.27
CA GLN A 48 4.20 9.42 9.45
C GLN A 48 3.85 8.49 8.29
N ASP A 49 2.56 8.42 7.96
CA ASP A 49 2.05 7.73 6.78
C ASP A 49 1.54 8.79 5.79
N ILE A 50 2.15 8.85 4.61
CA ILE A 50 1.81 9.80 3.55
C ILE A 50 1.03 9.06 2.47
N GLY A 51 -0.18 9.52 2.15
CA GLY A 51 -0.96 8.99 1.03
C GLY A 51 -0.35 9.36 -0.30
N LEU A 52 -0.10 8.37 -1.16
CA LEU A 52 0.42 8.59 -2.52
C LEU A 52 -0.70 8.56 -3.57
N GLY A 53 -1.87 7.99 -3.25
CA GLY A 53 -3.03 7.96 -4.12
C GLY A 53 -3.60 6.55 -4.32
N SER A 54 -4.65 6.45 -5.14
CA SER A 54 -5.31 5.17 -5.42
C SER A 54 -4.40 4.21 -6.17
N ALA A 55 -4.37 2.94 -5.76
CA ALA A 55 -3.66 1.88 -6.48
C ALA A 55 -4.23 1.57 -7.86
N ARG A 56 -5.45 2.07 -8.17
CA ARG A 56 -6.02 1.99 -9.52
C ARG A 56 -5.42 3.03 -10.46
N LEU A 57 -5.07 4.22 -9.94
CA LEU A 57 -4.47 5.30 -10.70
C LEU A 57 -2.95 5.15 -10.82
N LEU A 58 -2.34 4.62 -9.77
CA LEU A 58 -0.89 4.39 -9.66
C LEU A 58 -0.62 2.87 -9.59
N PRO A 59 -0.67 2.16 -10.73
CA PRO A 59 -0.37 0.74 -10.74
C PRO A 59 1.11 0.50 -10.44
N LEU A 60 1.40 -0.61 -9.76
CA LEU A 60 2.77 -1.11 -9.65
C LEU A 60 3.21 -1.62 -11.02
N VAL A 61 4.40 -1.19 -11.46
CA VAL A 61 5.02 -1.59 -12.74
C VAL A 61 5.82 -2.88 -12.57
#